data_AF-A0A343TGS8-F1
#
_entry.id   AF-A0A343TGS8-F1
#
_cell.length_a   1.000
_cell.length_b   1.000
_cell.length_c   1.000
_cell.angle_alpha   90.00
_cell.angle_beta   90.00
_cell.angle_gamma   90.00
#
_symmetry.space_group_name_H-M   'P 1'
#
loop_
_entity.id
_entity.type
_entity.pdbx_description
1 polymer ?
#
loop_
_entity_poly.entity_id
_entity_poly.type
_entity_poly.pdbx_seq_one_letter_code
_entity_poly.pdbx_strand_id
1 'polypeptide(L)'
;MGERPPFDKAKTYGITKPQARILFRVAAWFNGVSYTVHGQLRSIASGYEPTLRELCGENWEPDWSDEHQQLTERGFFKSAKRGENVYLAGRRCAWLPSQTCMEVIEHIFSNQDQIYPPWVLDEHTRPPTFRDGNELMEHRKGTLAAAYLFGNLERVSSVEIYPRVNLPQRPDLRLWSHGEQLARVEVLTDHRKTESWRNKFEQWRVKEAGPTVWLFENRQHMVRFWNHLIDHGIITLDGGRFGGRASNWSPRRVNDRLQRSRKGAPNYSSHDAVWTIPGVVEGDRVDAFRLFKRANIILQS
;
A
#
# COMPACT_ATOMS: atom_id res chain seq x y z
N MET A 1 -31.27 2.69 -21.35
CA MET A 1 -30.17 2.44 -22.31
C MET A 1 -29.34 1.30 -21.74
N GLY A 2 -29.14 0.20 -22.49
CA GLY A 2 -28.35 -0.94 -22.00
C GLY A 2 -26.89 -0.55 -21.79
N GLU A 3 -26.28 -1.05 -20.72
CA GLU A 3 -24.86 -0.81 -20.44
C GLU A 3 -23.98 -1.42 -21.54
N ARG A 4 -23.01 -0.66 -22.04
CA ARG A 4 -22.06 -1.18 -23.05
C ARG A 4 -21.11 -2.20 -22.41
N PRO A 5 -20.92 -3.38 -23.01
CA PRO A 5 -19.92 -4.35 -22.56
C PRO A 5 -18.50 -3.74 -22.49
N PRO A 6 -17.62 -4.22 -21.60
CA PRO A 6 -16.25 -3.71 -21.47
C PRO A 6 -15.48 -3.67 -22.80
N PHE A 7 -15.64 -4.69 -23.66
CA PHE A 7 -14.96 -4.72 -24.95
C PHE A 7 -15.44 -3.61 -25.91
N ASP A 8 -16.71 -3.21 -25.84
CA ASP A 8 -17.21 -2.12 -26.67
C ASP A 8 -16.75 -0.75 -26.15
N LYS A 9 -16.59 -0.61 -24.83
CA LYS A 9 -15.90 0.54 -24.23
C LYS A 9 -14.43 0.58 -24.62
N ALA A 10 -13.74 -0.56 -24.67
CA ALA A 10 -12.32 -0.62 -25.04
C ALA A 10 -12.06 -0.12 -26.47
N LYS A 11 -12.99 -0.37 -27.41
CA LYS A 11 -12.87 0.11 -28.80
C LYS A 11 -12.78 1.64 -28.90
N THR A 12 -13.36 2.40 -27.97
CA THR A 12 -13.28 3.88 -27.99
C THR A 12 -11.84 4.38 -27.79
N TYR A 13 -10.97 3.54 -27.26
CA TYR A 13 -9.55 3.83 -27.06
C TYR A 13 -8.65 3.08 -28.06
N GLY A 14 -9.22 2.47 -29.09
CA GLY A 14 -8.47 1.61 -30.01
C GLY A 14 -7.78 0.44 -29.31
N ILE A 15 -8.40 -0.11 -28.24
CA ILE A 15 -7.88 -1.23 -27.47
C ILE A 15 -8.46 -2.52 -28.03
N THR A 16 -7.60 -3.46 -28.39
CA THR A 16 -8.01 -4.78 -28.90
C THR A 16 -8.57 -5.65 -27.76
N LYS A 17 -9.28 -6.72 -28.12
CA LYS A 17 -9.80 -7.67 -27.13
C LYS A 17 -8.68 -8.30 -26.26
N PRO A 18 -7.54 -8.74 -26.81
CA PRO A 18 -6.35 -9.10 -26.04
C PRO A 18 -5.88 -8.02 -25.05
N GLN A 19 -5.73 -6.79 -25.52
CA GLN A 19 -5.26 -5.67 -24.69
C GLN A 19 -6.23 -5.38 -23.54
N ALA A 20 -7.54 -5.43 -23.79
CA ALA A 20 -8.55 -5.29 -22.74
C ALA A 20 -8.43 -6.42 -21.69
N ARG A 21 -8.13 -7.67 -22.09
CA ARG A 21 -7.90 -8.77 -21.13
C ARG A 21 -6.67 -8.52 -20.25
N ILE A 22 -5.59 -7.99 -20.82
CA ILE A 22 -4.38 -7.61 -20.06
C ILE A 22 -4.73 -6.54 -19.03
N LEU A 23 -5.42 -5.47 -19.44
CA LEU A 23 -5.83 -4.37 -18.56
C LEU A 23 -6.76 -4.85 -17.43
N PHE A 24 -7.65 -5.80 -17.72
CA PHE A 24 -8.49 -6.43 -16.70
C PHE A 24 -7.67 -7.19 -15.66
N ARG A 25 -6.68 -7.99 -16.08
CA ARG A 25 -5.80 -8.74 -15.19
C ARG A 25 -4.99 -7.81 -14.29
N VAL A 26 -4.48 -6.71 -14.86
CA VAL A 26 -3.81 -5.63 -14.12
C VAL A 26 -4.74 -5.05 -13.07
N ALA A 27 -5.95 -4.63 -13.44
CA ALA A 27 -6.94 -4.08 -12.52
C ALA A 27 -7.28 -5.04 -11.36
N ALA A 28 -7.48 -6.32 -11.68
CA ALA A 28 -7.73 -7.36 -10.68
C ALA A 28 -6.54 -7.55 -9.73
N TRP A 29 -5.29 -7.56 -10.23
CA TRP A 29 -4.09 -7.63 -9.37
C TRP A 29 -4.06 -6.49 -8.34
N PHE A 30 -4.36 -5.27 -8.78
CA PHE A 30 -4.43 -4.09 -7.92
C PHE A 30 -5.43 -4.23 -6.78
N ASN A 31 -6.56 -4.84 -7.09
CA ASN A 31 -7.63 -5.08 -6.14
C ASN A 31 -7.40 -6.31 -5.26
N GLY A 32 -6.19 -6.89 -5.28
CA GLY A 32 -5.83 -8.01 -4.41
C GLY A 32 -6.22 -9.38 -4.94
N VAL A 33 -6.73 -9.48 -6.18
CA VAL A 33 -7.00 -10.78 -6.80
C VAL A 33 -5.69 -11.54 -6.94
N SER A 34 -5.73 -12.80 -6.53
CA SER A 34 -4.57 -13.68 -6.57
C SER A 34 -4.48 -14.44 -7.89
N TYR A 35 -3.26 -14.65 -8.35
CA TYR A 35 -2.90 -15.34 -9.58
C TYR A 35 -1.87 -16.42 -9.30
N THR A 36 -1.96 -17.55 -9.99
CA THR A 36 -0.92 -18.56 -9.95
C THR A 36 0.25 -18.12 -10.85
N VAL A 37 1.41 -17.90 -10.24
CA VAL A 37 2.66 -17.50 -10.90
C VAL A 37 3.75 -18.46 -10.44
N HIS A 38 4.36 -19.21 -11.36
CA HIS A 38 5.36 -20.25 -11.06
C HIS A 38 4.85 -21.27 -10.03
N GLY A 39 3.62 -21.73 -10.21
CA GLY A 39 2.96 -22.69 -9.31
C GLY A 39 2.59 -22.13 -7.92
N GLN A 40 2.77 -20.83 -7.66
CA GLN A 40 2.46 -20.20 -6.38
C GLN A 40 1.31 -19.20 -6.53
N LEU A 41 0.35 -19.23 -5.61
CA LEU A 41 -0.69 -18.22 -5.54
C LEU A 41 -0.08 -16.91 -5.01
N ARG A 42 -0.09 -15.87 -5.84
CA ARG A 42 0.47 -14.55 -5.53
C ARG A 42 -0.56 -13.45 -5.75
N SER A 43 -0.51 -12.40 -4.94
CA SER A 43 -1.26 -11.17 -5.15
C SER A 43 -0.36 -9.97 -4.92
N ILE A 44 -0.90 -8.76 -5.13
CA ILE A 44 -0.22 -7.53 -4.74
C ILE A 44 0.20 -7.54 -3.27
N ALA A 45 -0.49 -8.29 -2.40
CA ALA A 45 -0.19 -8.36 -0.97
C ALA A 45 1.02 -9.25 -0.63
N SER A 46 1.28 -10.30 -1.41
CA SER A 46 2.17 -11.40 -0.98
C SER A 46 3.51 -11.46 -1.71
N GLY A 47 3.76 -10.58 -2.68
CA GLY A 47 5.01 -10.54 -3.42
C GLY A 47 5.05 -9.45 -4.47
N TYR A 48 6.21 -9.24 -5.10
CA TYR A 48 6.39 -8.24 -6.16
C TYR A 48 5.61 -8.57 -7.44
N GLU A 49 5.38 -7.53 -8.24
CA GLU A 49 4.58 -7.59 -9.46
C GLU A 49 5.20 -8.59 -10.45
N PRO A 50 4.43 -9.59 -10.92
CA PRO A 50 4.88 -10.47 -11.98
C PRO A 50 4.99 -9.67 -13.29
N THR A 51 5.59 -10.25 -14.32
CA THR A 51 5.47 -9.71 -15.68
C THR A 51 4.01 -9.71 -16.14
N LEU A 52 3.66 -8.89 -17.13
CA LEU A 52 2.29 -8.91 -17.71
C LEU A 52 1.95 -10.30 -18.24
N ARG A 53 2.92 -11.02 -18.82
CA ARG A 53 2.76 -12.39 -19.30
C ARG A 53 2.43 -13.38 -18.16
N GLU A 54 3.19 -13.33 -17.08
CA GLU A 54 2.95 -14.20 -15.91
C GLU A 54 1.61 -13.90 -15.22
N LEU A 55 1.20 -12.63 -15.13
CA LEU A 55 -0.11 -12.24 -14.59
C LEU A 55 -1.28 -12.82 -15.39
N CYS A 56 -1.01 -12.96 -16.67
CA CYS A 56 -1.92 -13.45 -17.67
C CYS A 56 -1.99 -15.00 -17.62
N GLY A 57 -0.87 -15.68 -17.34
CA GLY A 57 -0.81 -17.11 -17.06
C GLY A 57 0.21 -17.82 -17.96
N GLU A 58 0.71 -18.97 -17.50
CA GLU A 58 1.80 -19.70 -18.19
C GLU A 58 1.34 -20.38 -19.49
N ASN A 59 0.06 -20.77 -19.57
CA ASN A 59 -0.55 -21.41 -20.74
C ASN A 59 -1.15 -20.42 -21.75
N TRP A 60 -0.71 -19.16 -21.74
CA TRP A 60 -1.28 -18.13 -22.61
C TRP A 60 -0.94 -18.40 -24.08
N GLU A 61 -1.90 -18.14 -24.98
CA GLU A 61 -1.73 -18.27 -26.43
C GLU A 61 -0.47 -17.50 -26.88
N PRO A 62 0.43 -18.09 -27.68
CA PRO A 62 1.76 -17.53 -27.98
C PRO A 62 1.80 -16.13 -28.62
N ASP A 63 0.65 -15.56 -28.99
CA ASP A 63 0.60 -14.42 -29.91
C ASP A 63 0.47 -13.04 -29.24
N TRP A 64 0.34 -12.92 -27.91
CA TRP A 64 0.05 -11.60 -27.29
C TRP A 64 1.27 -10.81 -26.78
N SER A 65 2.48 -11.24 -27.16
CA SER A 65 3.71 -10.51 -26.81
C SER A 65 3.69 -9.09 -27.40
N ASP A 66 3.16 -8.98 -28.61
CA ASP A 66 3.02 -7.71 -29.33
C ASP A 66 2.02 -6.79 -28.63
N GLU A 67 0.94 -7.31 -28.05
CA GLU A 67 -0.07 -6.50 -27.38
C GLU A 67 0.43 -5.89 -26.07
N HIS A 68 1.26 -6.61 -25.31
CA HIS A 68 1.96 -6.03 -24.16
C HIS A 68 2.84 -4.87 -24.59
N GLN A 69 3.67 -5.10 -25.62
CA GLN A 69 4.58 -4.10 -26.14
C GLN A 69 3.82 -2.88 -26.69
N GLN A 70 2.76 -3.10 -27.47
CA GLN A 70 1.90 -2.04 -28.00
C GLN A 70 1.26 -1.21 -26.89
N LEU A 71 0.74 -1.84 -25.82
CA LEU A 71 0.21 -1.08 -24.67
C LEU A 71 1.29 -0.22 -24.01
N THR A 72 2.49 -0.76 -23.81
CA THR A 72 3.61 0.00 -23.26
C THR A 72 4.03 1.14 -24.20
N GLU A 73 4.18 0.90 -25.50
CA GLU A 73 4.58 1.89 -26.50
C GLU A 73 3.56 3.02 -26.63
N ARG A 74 2.27 2.68 -26.57
CA ARG A 74 1.15 3.64 -26.57
C ARG A 74 0.99 4.41 -25.25
N GLY A 75 1.86 4.18 -24.26
CA GLY A 75 1.88 4.94 -23.02
C GLY A 75 0.90 4.46 -21.95
N PHE A 76 0.30 3.28 -22.08
CA PHE A 76 -0.55 2.71 -21.02
C PHE A 76 0.28 2.25 -19.82
N PHE A 77 1.47 1.70 -20.04
CA PHE A 77 2.37 1.33 -18.95
C PHE A 77 3.57 2.24 -18.95
N LYS A 78 3.97 2.72 -17.77
CA LYS A 78 5.17 3.52 -17.57
C LYS A 78 6.40 2.80 -18.12
N SER A 79 7.33 3.56 -18.68
CA SER A 79 8.56 3.05 -19.26
C SER A 79 9.74 3.93 -18.89
N ALA A 80 10.81 3.29 -18.44
CA ALA A 80 12.09 3.95 -18.21
C ALA A 80 12.64 4.60 -19.51
N LYS A 81 12.30 4.06 -20.70
CA LYS A 81 12.69 4.67 -21.99
C LYS A 81 12.07 6.06 -22.20
N ARG A 82 10.97 6.37 -21.51
CA ARG A 82 10.32 7.68 -21.50
C ARG A 82 10.66 8.51 -20.26
N GLY A 83 11.65 8.09 -19.46
CA GLY A 83 12.05 8.78 -18.24
C GLY A 83 11.05 8.65 -17.07
N GLU A 84 10.09 7.73 -17.16
CA GLU A 84 9.05 7.56 -16.15
C GLU A 84 9.55 6.73 -14.96
N ASN A 85 9.07 7.04 -13.75
CA ASN A 85 9.37 6.24 -12.56
C ASN A 85 8.67 4.87 -12.64
N VAL A 86 9.48 3.82 -12.79
CA VAL A 86 9.07 2.41 -12.88
C VAL A 86 9.36 1.61 -11.61
N TYR A 87 9.48 2.28 -10.46
CA TYR A 87 9.70 1.63 -9.18
C TYR A 87 8.42 1.59 -8.34
N LEU A 88 8.23 0.48 -7.63
CA LEU A 88 7.20 0.29 -6.61
C LEU A 88 7.83 -0.43 -5.42
N ALA A 89 7.59 0.05 -4.21
CA ALA A 89 8.08 -0.61 -3.00
C ALA A 89 9.59 -0.92 -3.07
N GLY A 90 10.37 0.06 -3.55
CA GLY A 90 11.83 -0.02 -3.66
C GLY A 90 12.40 -0.93 -4.75
N ARG A 91 11.57 -1.59 -5.56
CA ARG A 91 12.02 -2.42 -6.68
C ARG A 91 11.54 -1.90 -8.02
N ARG A 92 12.33 -2.16 -9.05
CA ARG A 92 11.92 -1.89 -10.44
C ARG A 92 10.82 -2.87 -10.82
N CYS A 93 9.68 -2.36 -11.25
CA CYS A 93 8.58 -3.17 -11.75
C CYS A 93 8.70 -3.36 -13.26
N ALA A 94 8.25 -4.53 -13.72
CA ALA A 94 8.17 -4.84 -15.15
C ALA A 94 7.13 -3.96 -15.87
N TRP A 95 6.08 -3.57 -15.15
CA TRP A 95 5.02 -2.69 -15.61
C TRP A 95 4.45 -1.90 -14.43
N LEU A 96 4.04 -0.66 -14.69
CA LEU A 96 3.20 0.15 -13.80
C LEU A 96 2.21 0.90 -14.71
N PRO A 97 0.88 0.91 -14.47
CA PRO A 97 -0.02 1.75 -15.23
C PRO A 97 0.38 3.23 -15.15
N SER A 98 0.27 3.93 -16.28
CA SER A 98 0.27 5.38 -16.34
C SER A 98 -1.06 5.93 -15.83
N GLN A 99 -1.13 7.26 -15.63
CA GLN A 99 -2.38 7.93 -15.29
C GLN A 99 -3.48 7.64 -16.33
N THR A 100 -3.15 7.74 -17.61
CA THR A 100 -4.05 7.41 -18.72
C THR A 100 -4.54 5.97 -18.67
N CYS A 101 -3.66 5.02 -18.34
CA CYS A 101 -4.07 3.62 -18.23
C CYS A 101 -5.03 3.38 -17.08
N MET A 102 -4.80 4.02 -15.93
CA MET A 102 -5.75 3.99 -14.84
C MET A 102 -7.10 4.50 -15.35
N GLU A 103 -7.20 5.75 -15.82
CA GLU A 103 -8.44 6.36 -16.35
C GLU A 103 -9.18 5.49 -17.38
N VAL A 104 -8.43 4.82 -18.26
CA VAL A 104 -9.04 3.92 -19.26
C VAL A 104 -9.56 2.63 -18.63
N ILE A 105 -8.82 2.01 -17.71
CA ILE A 105 -9.31 0.87 -16.92
C ILE A 105 -10.56 1.28 -16.15
N GLU A 106 -10.55 2.46 -15.53
CA GLU A 106 -11.68 3.00 -14.78
C GLU A 106 -12.94 3.07 -15.63
N HIS A 107 -12.84 3.58 -16.86
CA HIS A 107 -13.97 3.68 -17.77
C HIS A 107 -14.42 2.30 -18.31
N ILE A 108 -13.47 1.47 -18.75
CA ILE A 108 -13.77 0.17 -19.38
C ILE A 108 -14.44 -0.78 -18.37
N PHE A 109 -13.91 -0.85 -17.14
CA PHE A 109 -14.32 -1.84 -16.14
C PHE A 109 -15.14 -1.24 -15.00
N SER A 110 -15.73 -0.06 -15.21
CA SER A 110 -16.55 0.67 -14.24
C SER A 110 -17.72 -0.12 -13.62
N ASN A 111 -18.14 -1.20 -14.30
CA ASN A 111 -19.33 -2.00 -13.97
C ASN A 111 -18.95 -3.49 -13.88
N GLN A 112 -17.73 -3.80 -13.44
CA GLN A 112 -17.23 -5.18 -13.37
C GLN A 112 -17.04 -5.59 -11.92
N ASP A 113 -18.13 -6.02 -11.30
CA ASP A 113 -18.14 -6.28 -9.85
C ASP A 113 -17.17 -7.38 -9.42
N GLN A 114 -16.90 -8.32 -10.32
CA GLN A 114 -15.97 -9.44 -10.13
C GLN A 114 -14.51 -9.04 -9.83
N ILE A 115 -14.11 -7.79 -10.11
CA ILE A 115 -12.77 -7.29 -9.75
C ILE A 115 -12.78 -6.34 -8.56
N TYR A 116 -13.95 -6.02 -7.98
CA TYR A 116 -13.97 -5.17 -6.80
C TYR A 116 -13.61 -5.96 -5.55
N PRO A 117 -12.73 -5.40 -4.71
CA PRO A 117 -12.40 -6.06 -3.47
C PRO A 117 -13.58 -5.99 -2.48
N PRO A 118 -13.70 -6.97 -1.57
CA PRO A 118 -14.86 -7.13 -0.70
C PRO A 118 -15.09 -5.96 0.28
N TRP A 119 -14.08 -5.11 0.52
CA TRP A 119 -14.21 -3.91 1.35
C TRP A 119 -14.89 -2.72 0.63
N VAL A 120 -15.20 -2.85 -0.68
CA VAL A 120 -15.99 -1.87 -1.44
C VAL A 120 -17.48 -2.24 -1.35
N LEU A 121 -18.20 -1.61 -0.41
CA LEU A 121 -19.64 -1.82 -0.21
C LEU A 121 -20.46 -0.70 -0.91
N ASP A 122 -21.07 -1.11 -2.03
CA ASP A 122 -22.19 -0.66 -2.87
C ASP A 122 -22.48 0.79 -3.35
N GLU A 123 -23.00 0.81 -4.59
CA GLU A 123 -23.70 1.77 -5.47
C GLU A 123 -23.38 3.28 -5.50
N HIS A 124 -23.02 3.94 -4.40
CA HIS A 124 -22.68 5.37 -4.43
C HIS A 124 -21.18 5.63 -4.63
N THR A 125 -20.39 4.57 -4.79
CA THR A 125 -18.93 4.60 -4.99
C THR A 125 -18.47 3.98 -6.31
N ARG A 126 -19.36 3.50 -7.17
CA ARG A 126 -18.99 3.09 -8.55
C ARG A 126 -18.59 4.34 -9.36
N PRO A 127 -17.63 4.31 -10.29
CA PRO A 127 -16.36 3.56 -10.38
C PRO A 127 -15.20 4.40 -9.78
N PRO A 128 -13.94 3.95 -9.65
CA PRO A 128 -13.35 2.74 -10.20
C PRO A 128 -12.37 1.99 -9.26
N THR A 129 -11.83 0.91 -9.81
CA THR A 129 -10.65 0.13 -9.39
C THR A 129 -9.52 0.95 -8.75
N PHE A 130 -9.40 2.24 -9.06
CA PHE A 130 -8.34 3.13 -8.59
C PHE A 130 -8.84 4.39 -7.82
N ARG A 131 -10.14 4.55 -7.48
CA ARG A 131 -10.69 5.85 -6.97
C ARG A 131 -10.29 6.25 -5.58
N ASP A 132 -9.79 5.35 -4.74
CA ASP A 132 -9.62 5.69 -3.33
C ASP A 132 -8.66 6.89 -3.24
N GLY A 133 -9.22 8.05 -2.90
CA GLY A 133 -8.86 9.34 -3.52
C GLY A 133 -7.43 9.79 -3.26
N ASN A 134 -6.52 9.48 -4.19
CA ASN A 134 -5.06 9.70 -4.21
C ASN A 134 -4.20 8.48 -3.84
N GLU A 135 -4.75 7.27 -3.79
CA GLU A 135 -3.93 6.08 -3.64
C GLU A 135 -3.10 5.78 -4.89
N LEU A 136 -1.86 6.25 -4.84
CA LEU A 136 -0.80 5.74 -5.71
C LEU A 136 -0.65 4.23 -5.45
N MET A 137 -0.30 3.46 -6.49
CA MET A 137 -0.09 2.01 -6.42
C MET A 137 0.70 1.53 -5.20
N GLU A 138 1.68 2.35 -4.79
CA GLU A 138 2.56 2.08 -3.67
C GLU A 138 1.79 2.03 -2.35
N HIS A 139 0.77 2.88 -2.20
CA HIS A 139 -0.08 2.90 -1.03
C HIS A 139 -0.88 1.60 -0.92
N ARG A 140 -1.61 1.25 -1.98
CA ARG A 140 -2.38 0.00 -2.06
C ARG A 140 -1.48 -1.22 -1.81
N LYS A 141 -0.27 -1.23 -2.37
CA LYS A 141 0.75 -2.25 -2.11
C LYS A 141 1.08 -2.35 -0.63
N GLY A 142 1.40 -1.23 0.01
CA GLY A 142 1.70 -1.15 1.44
C GLY A 142 0.55 -1.66 2.29
N THR A 143 -0.68 -1.21 2.02
CA THR A 143 -1.87 -1.57 2.79
C THR A 143 -2.16 -3.05 2.71
N LEU A 144 -2.19 -3.61 1.49
CA LEU A 144 -2.50 -5.03 1.31
C LEU A 144 -1.37 -5.94 1.80
N ALA A 145 -0.10 -5.56 1.59
CA ALA A 145 1.02 -6.33 2.13
C ALA A 145 1.04 -6.34 3.66
N ALA A 146 0.71 -5.21 4.30
CA ALA A 146 0.58 -5.12 5.74
C ALA A 146 -0.58 -5.95 6.27
N ALA A 147 -1.75 -5.89 5.62
CA ALA A 147 -2.90 -6.71 5.96
C ALA A 147 -2.56 -8.20 5.88
N TYR A 148 -1.87 -8.61 4.81
CA TYR A 148 -1.41 -9.99 4.64
C TYR A 148 -0.39 -10.40 5.70
N LEU A 149 0.69 -9.65 5.89
CA LEU A 149 1.75 -10.03 6.83
C LEU A 149 1.24 -10.03 8.27
N PHE A 150 0.56 -8.97 8.71
CA PHE A 150 0.10 -8.82 10.09
C PHE A 150 -1.11 -9.69 10.40
N GLY A 151 -2.04 -9.85 9.46
CA GLY A 151 -3.20 -10.76 9.62
C GLY A 151 -2.81 -12.22 9.77
N ASN A 152 -1.58 -12.59 9.41
CA ASN A 152 -1.02 -13.93 9.57
C ASN A 152 -0.29 -14.13 10.92
N LEU A 153 -0.32 -13.16 11.83
CA LEU A 153 0.22 -13.30 13.18
C LEU A 153 -0.83 -13.95 14.10
N GLU A 154 -0.42 -14.90 14.94
CA GLU A 154 -1.32 -15.64 15.84
C GLU A 154 -2.17 -14.75 16.78
N ARG A 155 -1.63 -13.58 17.15
CA ARG A 155 -2.32 -12.62 18.03
C ARG A 155 -3.35 -11.74 17.30
N VAL A 156 -3.37 -11.74 15.98
CA VAL A 156 -4.30 -10.94 15.18
C VAL A 156 -5.48 -11.83 14.80
N SER A 157 -6.65 -11.55 15.39
CA SER A 157 -7.88 -12.30 15.11
C SER A 157 -8.65 -11.76 13.91
N SER A 158 -8.49 -10.47 13.59
CA SER A 158 -9.07 -9.88 12.38
C SER A 158 -8.31 -8.63 11.92
N VAL A 159 -8.45 -8.35 10.62
CA VAL A 159 -7.90 -7.17 9.95
C VAL A 159 -9.04 -6.44 9.25
N GLU A 160 -9.25 -5.18 9.60
CA GLU A 160 -10.17 -4.28 8.90
C GLU A 160 -9.38 -3.38 7.96
N ILE A 161 -9.62 -3.51 6.66
CA ILE A 161 -8.98 -2.72 5.62
C ILE A 161 -9.90 -1.56 5.25
N TYR A 162 -9.39 -0.32 5.22
CA TYR A 162 -10.14 0.93 5.04
C TYR A 162 -11.39 1.02 5.94
N PRO A 163 -11.22 0.96 7.27
CA PRO A 163 -12.33 0.95 8.21
C PRO A 163 -13.21 2.19 8.05
N ARG A 164 -14.51 1.99 7.83
CA ARG A 164 -15.53 3.05 7.80
C ARG A 164 -15.91 3.47 9.22
N VAL A 165 -14.94 3.95 9.98
CA VAL A 165 -15.14 4.46 11.34
C VAL A 165 -15.35 5.97 11.33
N ASN A 166 -16.20 6.47 12.23
CA ASN A 166 -16.40 7.90 12.43
C ASN A 166 -15.25 8.47 13.28
N LEU A 167 -14.06 8.55 12.69
CA LEU A 167 -12.88 9.16 13.29
C LEU A 167 -12.44 10.39 12.48
N PRO A 168 -11.91 11.44 13.12
CA PRO A 168 -11.36 12.61 12.43
C PRO A 168 -10.26 12.26 11.42
N GLN A 169 -9.49 11.20 11.70
CA GLN A 169 -8.46 10.64 10.82
C GLN A 169 -8.59 9.12 10.83
N ARG A 170 -8.96 8.54 9.68
CA ARG A 170 -9.10 7.09 9.49
C ARG A 170 -7.74 6.47 9.17
N PRO A 171 -7.35 5.39 9.84
CA PRO A 171 -6.18 4.62 9.46
C PRO A 171 -6.49 3.74 8.23
N ASP A 172 -5.47 3.30 7.53
CA ASP A 172 -5.63 2.36 6.42
C ASP A 172 -6.02 0.96 6.91
N LEU A 173 -5.47 0.52 8.05
CA LEU A 173 -5.83 -0.74 8.68
C LEU A 173 -6.13 -0.59 10.18
N ARG A 174 -7.04 -1.43 10.67
CA ARG A 174 -7.14 -1.78 12.09
C ARG A 174 -6.88 -3.27 12.27
N LEU A 175 -5.99 -3.57 13.21
CA LEU A 175 -5.70 -4.92 13.65
C LEU A 175 -6.42 -5.15 14.97
N TRP A 176 -7.04 -6.30 15.10
CA TRP A 176 -7.81 -6.67 16.29
C TRP A 176 -7.30 -7.97 16.89
N SER A 177 -7.44 -8.09 18.20
CA SER A 177 -7.19 -9.31 18.97
C SER A 177 -8.35 -9.52 19.94
N HIS A 178 -9.09 -10.62 19.79
CA HIS A 178 -10.16 -11.00 20.72
C HIS A 178 -11.18 -9.89 21.06
N GLY A 179 -11.53 -9.05 20.08
CA GLY A 179 -12.49 -7.96 20.25
C GLY A 179 -11.89 -6.63 20.72
N GLU A 180 -10.58 -6.57 20.97
CA GLU A 180 -9.85 -5.35 21.30
C GLU A 180 -8.98 -4.88 20.14
N GLN A 181 -8.87 -3.55 19.97
CA GLN A 181 -8.00 -3.00 18.93
C GLN A 181 -6.54 -3.18 19.35
N LEU A 182 -5.82 -4.00 18.59
CA LEU A 182 -4.42 -4.29 18.81
C LEU A 182 -3.52 -3.14 18.33
N ALA A 183 -3.73 -2.69 17.09
CA ALA A 183 -2.98 -1.60 16.50
C ALA A 183 -3.73 -0.97 15.32
N ARG A 184 -3.33 0.24 14.97
CA ARG A 184 -3.63 0.85 13.68
C ARG A 184 -2.41 0.75 12.78
N VAL A 185 -2.64 0.69 11.48
CA VAL A 185 -1.57 0.77 10.49
C VAL A 185 -1.91 1.89 9.53
N GLU A 186 -0.90 2.69 9.23
CA GLU A 186 -0.99 3.82 8.32
C GLU A 186 0.13 3.77 7.30
N VAL A 187 -0.22 3.88 6.03
CA VAL A 187 0.69 3.84 4.90
C VAL A 187 0.92 5.25 4.38
N LEU A 188 2.14 5.74 4.57
CA LEU A 188 2.57 7.04 4.11
C LEU A 188 3.45 6.89 2.86
N THR A 189 2.84 7.17 1.71
CA THR A 189 3.52 7.36 0.42
C THR A 189 3.74 8.84 0.14
N ASP A 190 4.63 9.22 -0.78
CA ASP A 190 4.92 10.64 -1.08
C ASP A 190 3.73 11.33 -1.76
N HIS A 191 2.75 11.71 -0.95
CA HIS A 191 1.81 12.78 -1.26
C HIS A 191 2.39 14.06 -0.63
N ARG A 192 2.60 15.11 -1.42
CA ARG A 192 3.29 16.37 -1.01
C ARG A 192 2.58 17.17 0.11
N LYS A 193 1.58 16.59 0.78
CA LYS A 193 0.75 17.24 1.79
C LYS A 193 1.27 16.93 3.21
N THR A 194 2.44 17.46 3.57
CA THR A 194 3.06 17.23 4.90
C THR A 194 2.18 17.64 6.08
N GLU A 195 1.24 18.57 5.86
CA GLU A 195 0.23 18.97 6.86
C GLU A 195 -0.68 17.81 7.29
N SER A 196 -0.98 16.85 6.39
CA SER A 196 -1.78 15.68 6.75
C SER A 196 -1.06 14.79 7.77
N TRP A 197 0.27 14.71 7.70
CA TRP A 197 1.10 13.89 8.59
C TRP A 197 0.99 14.36 10.03
N ARG A 198 1.13 15.68 10.23
CA ARG A 198 0.97 16.32 11.53
C ARG A 198 -0.41 16.04 12.10
N ASN A 199 -1.45 16.31 11.32
CA ASN A 199 -2.83 16.15 11.77
C ASN A 199 -3.14 14.69 12.14
N LYS A 200 -2.68 13.70 11.35
CA LYS A 200 -2.82 12.28 11.67
C LYS A 200 -2.08 11.92 12.96
N PHE A 201 -0.82 12.33 13.09
CA PHE A 201 0.00 12.04 14.26
C PHE A 201 -0.58 12.64 15.55
N GLU A 202 -0.97 13.91 15.53
CA GLU A 202 -1.54 14.61 16.70
C GLU A 202 -2.89 14.00 17.14
N GLN A 203 -3.72 13.55 16.19
CA GLN A 203 -4.99 12.87 16.52
C GLN A 203 -4.78 11.46 17.10
N TRP A 204 -3.66 10.82 16.80
CA TRP A 204 -3.43 9.41 17.13
C TRP A 204 -2.49 9.18 18.30
N ARG A 205 -1.83 10.22 18.81
CA ARG A 205 -1.00 10.16 20.01
C ARG A 205 -1.78 10.24 21.34
N VAL A 206 -3.10 10.44 21.29
CA VAL A 206 -3.97 10.40 22.49
C VAL A 206 -4.04 8.98 23.05
N LYS A 207 -4.11 8.84 24.38
CA LYS A 207 -3.93 7.54 25.07
C LYS A 207 -4.93 6.49 24.63
N GLU A 208 -6.14 6.91 24.28
CA GLU A 208 -7.27 6.10 23.86
C GLU A 208 -7.11 5.53 22.44
N ALA A 209 -6.17 6.06 21.67
CA ALA A 209 -6.05 5.74 20.25
C ALA A 209 -5.29 4.41 20.00
N GLY A 210 -4.52 3.94 20.98
CA GLY A 210 -3.74 2.70 20.89
C GLY A 210 -2.50 2.80 19.97
N PRO A 211 -1.68 1.73 19.88
CA PRO A 211 -0.46 1.74 19.09
C PRO A 211 -0.67 1.98 17.59
N THR A 212 0.32 2.59 16.94
CA THR A 212 0.31 2.86 15.49
C THR A 212 1.55 2.29 14.82
N VAL A 213 1.35 1.55 13.74
CA VAL A 213 2.43 1.11 12.83
C VAL A 213 2.44 2.03 11.61
N TRP A 214 3.47 2.86 11.48
CA TRP A 214 3.68 3.74 10.34
C TRP A 214 4.50 3.04 9.26
N LEU A 215 3.94 2.87 8.08
CA LEU A 215 4.56 2.22 6.94
C LEU A 215 4.93 3.26 5.88
N PHE A 216 6.21 3.33 5.53
CA PHE A 216 6.71 4.31 4.58
C PHE A 216 7.10 3.66 3.26
N GLU A 217 6.92 4.34 2.13
CA GLU A 217 7.46 3.91 0.82
C GLU A 217 8.94 3.50 0.90
N ASN A 218 9.75 4.25 1.64
CA ASN A 218 11.19 4.05 1.76
C ASN A 218 11.75 4.76 3.02
N ARG A 219 13.05 4.55 3.27
CA ARG A 219 13.76 5.13 4.42
C ARG A 219 13.85 6.65 4.37
N GLN A 220 13.92 7.25 3.18
CA GLN A 220 13.99 8.70 3.02
C GLN A 220 12.69 9.36 3.48
N HIS A 221 11.55 8.81 3.08
CA HIS A 221 10.25 9.30 3.52
C HIS A 221 10.05 9.09 5.03
N MET A 222 10.41 7.94 5.56
CA MET A 222 10.40 7.68 7.01
C MET A 222 11.19 8.74 7.79
N VAL A 223 12.44 9.02 7.40
CA VAL A 223 13.28 10.03 8.05
C VAL A 223 12.69 11.43 7.92
N ARG A 224 12.16 11.78 6.74
CA ARG A 224 11.52 13.07 6.46
C ARG A 224 10.29 13.29 7.34
N PHE A 225 9.44 12.28 7.51
CA PHE A 225 8.26 12.34 8.38
C PHE A 225 8.65 12.65 9.82
N TRP A 226 9.56 11.89 10.42
CA TRP A 226 9.92 12.11 11.81
C TRP A 226 10.66 13.42 12.04
N ASN A 227 11.55 13.80 11.11
CA ASN A 227 12.21 15.10 11.17
C ASN A 227 11.20 16.25 11.05
N HIS A 228 10.17 16.10 10.21
CA HIS A 228 9.10 17.10 10.13
C HIS A 228 8.41 17.30 11.48
N LEU A 229 8.08 16.22 12.20
CA LEU A 229 7.47 16.32 13.53
C LEU A 229 8.38 16.99 14.58
N ILE A 230 9.69 16.72 14.51
CA ILE A 230 10.70 17.31 15.40
C ILE A 230 10.87 18.81 15.08
N ASP A 231 11.05 19.14 13.80
CA ASP A 231 11.30 20.51 13.34
C ASP A 231 10.12 21.45 13.68
N HIS A 232 8.91 20.91 13.82
CA HIS A 232 7.70 21.66 14.23
C HIS A 232 7.40 21.57 15.74
N GLY A 233 8.31 21.01 16.55
CA GLY A 233 8.17 20.93 18.00
C GLY A 233 7.06 20.00 18.50
N ILE A 234 6.53 19.11 17.66
CA ILE A 234 5.44 18.20 18.01
C ILE A 234 5.92 17.09 18.95
N ILE A 235 7.15 16.62 18.72
CA ILE A 235 7.80 15.56 19.51
C ILE A 235 9.25 15.93 19.82
N THR A 236 9.77 15.37 20.90
CA THR A 236 11.22 15.30 21.16
C THR A 236 11.66 13.86 21.15
N LEU A 237 12.72 13.54 20.41
CA LEU A 237 13.31 12.20 20.38
C LEU A 237 14.72 12.19 20.98
N ASP A 238 15.12 11.03 21.49
CA ASP A 238 16.49 10.74 21.94
C ASP A 238 17.51 11.03 20.82
N GLY A 239 18.46 11.93 21.10
CA GLY A 239 19.44 12.40 20.11
C GLY A 239 18.85 13.30 19.01
N GLY A 240 17.61 13.80 19.19
CA GLY A 240 16.97 14.78 18.31
C GLY A 240 16.75 14.28 16.89
N ARG A 241 16.92 15.21 15.94
CA ARG A 241 16.70 15.00 14.50
C ARG A 241 17.52 13.82 13.96
N PHE A 242 16.94 13.09 13.01
CA PHE A 242 17.65 12.08 12.22
C PHE A 242 18.54 12.78 11.18
N GLY A 243 19.85 12.88 11.48
CA GLY A 243 20.85 13.50 10.60
C GLY A 243 21.54 12.52 9.64
N GLY A 244 22.35 13.05 8.71
CA GLY A 244 23.12 12.26 7.74
C GLY A 244 22.26 11.64 6.61
N ARG A 245 22.79 10.60 5.95
CA ARG A 245 22.10 9.91 4.84
C ARG A 245 20.94 9.07 5.37
N ALA A 246 19.76 9.18 4.76
CA ALA A 246 18.57 8.42 5.15
C ALA A 246 18.77 6.90 5.10
N SER A 247 19.65 6.40 4.21
CA SER A 247 20.01 4.99 4.11
C SER A 247 20.60 4.42 5.41
N ASN A 248 21.20 5.26 6.26
CA ASN A 248 21.76 4.86 7.56
C ASN A 248 20.68 4.54 8.59
N TRP A 249 19.44 4.99 8.37
CA TRP A 249 18.32 4.84 9.29
C TRP A 249 17.43 3.70 8.84
N SER A 250 17.78 2.47 9.25
CA SER A 250 16.90 1.32 9.08
C SER A 250 15.68 1.43 10.01
N PRO A 251 14.54 0.80 9.67
CA PRO A 251 13.37 0.77 10.55
C PRO A 251 13.71 0.33 11.98
N ARG A 252 14.58 -0.67 12.13
CA ARG A 252 15.10 -1.11 13.44
C ARG A 252 15.74 0.03 14.22
N ARG A 253 16.66 0.79 13.61
CA ARG A 253 17.35 1.91 14.29
C ARG A 253 16.39 3.03 14.67
N VAL A 254 15.40 3.32 13.82
CA VAL A 254 14.37 4.32 14.13
C VAL A 254 13.50 3.83 15.29
N ASN A 255 12.98 2.60 15.24
CA ASN A 255 12.21 1.99 16.33
C ASN A 255 12.96 1.97 17.66
N ASP A 256 14.25 1.60 17.66
CA ASP A 256 15.07 1.60 18.87
C ASP A 256 15.15 3.01 19.49
N ARG A 257 15.19 4.07 18.66
CA ARG A 257 15.18 5.46 19.14
C ARG A 257 13.80 5.89 19.64
N LEU A 258 12.72 5.55 18.93
CA LEU A 258 11.34 5.83 19.40
C LEU A 258 11.11 5.19 20.78
N GLN A 259 11.57 3.94 20.96
CA GLN A 259 11.46 3.22 22.22
C GLN A 259 12.24 3.89 23.37
N ARG A 260 13.48 4.37 23.12
CA ARG A 260 14.24 5.12 24.13
C ARG A 260 13.58 6.45 24.46
N SER A 261 13.07 7.15 23.44
CA SER A 261 12.39 8.44 23.59
C SER A 261 11.14 8.33 24.46
N ARG A 262 10.38 7.24 24.31
CA ARG A 262 9.18 6.96 25.12
C ARG A 262 9.43 6.98 26.63
N LYS A 263 10.64 6.62 27.07
CA LYS A 263 11.00 6.52 28.49
C LYS A 263 11.68 7.78 29.04
N GLY A 264 12.15 8.69 28.19
CA GLY A 264 13.10 9.72 28.63
C GLY A 264 12.99 11.09 27.96
N ALA A 265 12.17 11.26 26.92
CA ALA A 265 12.03 12.56 26.26
C ALA A 265 10.71 13.26 26.66
N PRO A 266 10.73 14.57 26.94
CA PRO A 266 9.50 15.33 27.10
C PRO A 266 8.71 15.30 25.79
N ASN A 267 7.39 15.14 25.89
CA ASN A 267 6.45 15.22 24.76
C ASN A 267 6.49 14.04 23.75
N TYR A 268 7.01 12.87 24.12
CA TYR A 268 6.82 11.63 23.34
C TYR A 268 6.48 10.43 24.24
N SER A 269 5.22 9.98 24.20
CA SER A 269 4.69 8.87 25.01
C SER A 269 4.02 7.77 24.18
N SER A 270 4.15 7.83 22.85
CA SER A 270 3.44 6.91 21.94
C SER A 270 4.11 5.53 21.85
N HIS A 271 3.30 4.54 21.48
CA HIS A 271 3.72 3.17 21.15
C HIS A 271 3.92 3.00 19.64
N ASP A 272 4.42 4.04 18.96
CA ASP A 272 4.61 3.96 17.52
C ASP A 272 5.67 2.94 17.13
N ALA A 273 5.40 2.24 16.05
CA ALA A 273 6.35 1.41 15.33
C ALA A 273 6.46 1.91 13.90
N VAL A 274 7.62 1.71 13.28
CA VAL A 274 7.87 2.07 11.89
C VAL A 274 8.34 0.87 11.09
N TRP A 275 7.93 0.84 9.83
CA TRP A 275 8.49 -0.05 8.83
C TRP A 275 8.42 0.60 7.45
N THR A 276 8.85 -0.13 6.43
CA THR A 276 8.83 0.31 5.04
C THR A 276 8.06 -0.70 4.22
N ILE A 277 7.35 -0.25 3.20
CA ILE A 277 6.59 -1.10 2.28
C ILE A 277 7.45 -2.25 1.73
N PRO A 278 8.67 -2.02 1.17
CA PRO A 278 9.55 -3.13 0.78
C PRO A 278 9.83 -4.11 1.92
N GLY A 279 10.01 -3.60 3.13
CA GLY A 279 10.31 -4.42 4.30
C GLY A 279 9.13 -5.28 4.77
N VAL A 280 7.89 -4.83 4.55
CA VAL A 280 6.69 -5.62 4.81
C VAL A 280 6.47 -6.66 3.70
N VAL A 281 6.73 -6.30 2.44
CA VAL A 281 6.62 -7.22 1.31
C VAL A 281 7.66 -8.35 1.39
N GLU A 282 8.88 -8.05 1.84
CA GLU A 282 9.97 -9.02 1.97
C GLU A 282 10.03 -9.70 3.35
N GLY A 283 9.33 -9.13 4.34
CA GLY A 283 9.39 -9.57 5.73
C GLY A 283 8.60 -10.85 5.97
N ASP A 284 9.02 -11.59 6.99
CA ASP A 284 8.32 -12.79 7.44
C ASP A 284 7.54 -12.56 8.75
N ARG A 285 6.79 -13.59 9.16
CA ARG A 285 6.00 -13.57 10.40
C ARG A 285 6.87 -13.35 11.65
N VAL A 286 8.12 -13.81 11.64
CA VAL A 286 9.05 -13.67 12.77
C VAL A 286 9.47 -12.21 12.92
N ASP A 287 9.78 -11.53 11.82
CA ASP A 287 10.12 -10.11 11.83
C ASP A 287 8.94 -9.24 12.26
N ALA A 288 7.75 -9.54 11.76
CA ALA A 288 6.52 -8.85 12.17
C ALA A 288 6.20 -9.07 13.66
N PHE A 289 6.32 -10.30 14.16
CA PHE A 289 6.14 -10.60 15.58
C PHE A 289 7.15 -9.85 16.46
N ARG A 290 8.43 -9.80 16.06
CA ARG A 290 9.47 -9.06 16.78
C ARG A 290 9.19 -7.58 16.83
N LEU A 291 8.70 -6.98 15.73
CA LEU A 291 8.27 -5.58 15.70
C LEU A 291 7.16 -5.34 16.74
N PHE A 292 6.10 -6.15 16.69
CA PHE A 292 4.93 -5.99 17.57
C PHE A 292 5.31 -6.18 19.04
N LYS A 293 6.15 -7.17 19.35
CA LYS A 293 6.67 -7.40 20.70
C LYS A 293 7.45 -6.19 21.21
N ARG A 294 8.38 -5.66 20.43
CA ARG A 294 9.23 -4.52 20.84
C ARG A 294 8.44 -3.23 21.02
N ALA A 295 7.44 -3.01 20.17
CA ALA A 295 6.55 -1.86 20.24
C ALA A 295 5.52 -1.94 21.38
N ASN A 296 5.44 -3.08 22.08
CA ASN A 296 4.43 -3.36 23.11
C ASN A 296 3.01 -3.44 22.55
N ILE A 297 2.86 -3.83 21.28
CA ILE A 297 1.57 -3.98 20.60
C ILE A 297 0.84 -5.24 21.08
N ILE A 298 1.55 -6.36 21.19
CA ILE A 298 0.99 -7.68 21.54
C ILE A 298 1.22 -8.08 23.01
N LEU A 299 1.70 -7.15 23.84
CA LEU A 299 2.07 -7.40 25.23
C LEU A 299 1.11 -6.72 26.23
N GLN A 300 0.03 -6.11 25.74
CA GLN A 300 -0.95 -5.37 26.56
C GLN A 300 -2.28 -6.10 26.77
N SER A 301 -2.36 -7.41 26.47
CA SER A 301 -3.47 -8.26 26.91
C SER A 301 -3.20 -8.98 28.22
#